data_AF-A0A0C4DK46-F1
#
_entry.id   AF-A0A0C4DK46-F1
#
_cell.length_a   1.000
_cell.length_b   1.000
_cell.length_c   1.000
_cell.angle_alpha   90.00
_cell.angle_beta   90.00
_cell.angle_gamma   90.00
#
_symmetry.space_group_name_H-M   'P 1'
#
loop_
_entity.id
_entity.type
_entity.pdbx_description
1 polymer ?
#
loop_
_entity_poly.entity_id
_entity_poly.type
_entity_poly.pdbx_seq_one_letter_code
_entity_poly.pdbx_strand_id
1 'polypeptide(L)'
;MIGGGCLRPPSKPYILKSGTAEITHALSDDVVTLLAGDDGSVVANQRASPCQLPLASVVSLNRLLQEGQLLHELHHNRVVGIGSDTVVKIGSDIDPDHANNLQHINEHVPGIPTPRFLGGLSSCGLAYIFLSRPQVTPQMVWPDFTVGQKLPVKRQLTEHLKRLRAEPPPRAAGQNMRLGSFKSGICKDMRRSQRESSAPLHTEAEWNDFLCRESGRATTAWTSMVRSFMAEDHRVVMTHGDLHPATSCTIGPRELLKDWVDDLPTDAVGHYPVDFSLDCLISRWLG
;
A
#
# COMPACT_ATOMS: atom_id res chain seq x y z
N MET A 1 -49.19 -0.81 -24.57
CA MET A 1 -48.06 -1.70 -24.22
C MET A 1 -46.81 -1.16 -24.87
N ILE A 2 -45.99 -0.43 -24.12
CA ILE A 2 -44.64 -0.04 -24.55
C ILE A 2 -43.71 -0.61 -23.48
N GLY A 3 -42.89 -1.57 -23.89
CA GLY A 3 -42.02 -2.34 -23.02
C GLY A 3 -41.01 -1.45 -22.32
N GLY A 4 -40.95 -1.57 -21.00
CA GLY A 4 -39.92 -0.96 -20.18
C GLY A 4 -38.56 -1.57 -20.54
N GLY A 5 -37.73 -0.78 -21.22
CA GLY A 5 -36.32 -1.07 -21.32
C GLY A 5 -35.71 -0.98 -19.93
N CYS A 6 -35.36 -2.13 -19.34
CA CYS A 6 -34.42 -2.17 -18.22
C CYS A 6 -33.12 -1.51 -18.68
N LEU A 7 -32.92 -0.25 -18.29
CA LEU A 7 -31.63 0.40 -18.33
C LEU A 7 -30.68 -0.47 -17.49
N ARG A 8 -29.79 -1.21 -18.17
CA ARG A 8 -28.70 -1.90 -17.48
C ARG A 8 -27.93 -0.84 -16.69
N PRO A 9 -27.61 -1.09 -15.40
CA PRO A 9 -26.71 -0.19 -14.69
C PRO A 9 -25.42 -0.06 -15.50
N PRO A 10 -24.81 1.14 -15.58
CA PRO A 10 -23.56 1.32 -16.30
C PRO A 10 -22.56 0.29 -15.78
N SER A 11 -21.96 -0.48 -16.69
CA SER A 11 -20.95 -1.47 -16.33
C SER A 11 -19.85 -0.77 -15.54
N LYS A 12 -19.62 -1.21 -14.30
CA LYS A 12 -18.50 -0.75 -13.48
C LYS A 12 -17.21 -0.84 -14.32
N PRO A 13 -16.38 0.23 -14.42
CA PRO A 13 -15.26 0.28 -15.37
C PRO A 13 -14.10 -0.67 -15.03
N TYR A 14 -14.17 -1.35 -13.89
CA TYR A 14 -13.16 -2.25 -13.32
C TYR A 14 -13.53 -3.74 -13.42
N ILE A 15 -14.46 -4.09 -14.32
CA ILE A 15 -14.85 -5.48 -14.60
C ILE A 15 -13.88 -6.07 -15.62
N LEU A 16 -13.36 -7.26 -15.34
CA LEU A 16 -12.38 -7.93 -16.18
C LEU A 16 -13.05 -8.42 -17.48
N LYS A 17 -12.35 -8.24 -18.61
CA LYS A 17 -12.75 -8.83 -19.88
C LYS A 17 -12.29 -10.28 -19.94
N SER A 18 -13.13 -11.17 -20.47
CA SER A 18 -12.82 -12.60 -20.60
C SER A 18 -11.46 -12.83 -21.30
N GLY A 19 -10.62 -13.69 -20.72
CA GLY A 19 -9.34 -14.11 -21.31
C GLY A 19 -8.18 -13.12 -21.18
N THR A 20 -8.28 -12.08 -20.35
CA THR A 20 -7.27 -11.02 -20.25
C THR A 20 -6.64 -10.87 -18.86
N ALA A 21 -6.92 -11.80 -17.94
CA ALA A 21 -6.48 -11.73 -16.55
C ALA A 21 -5.24 -12.61 -16.33
N GLU A 22 -4.12 -11.99 -16.00
CA GLU A 22 -2.86 -12.68 -15.70
C GLU A 22 -2.60 -12.65 -14.20
N ILE A 23 -2.18 -13.79 -13.65
CA ILE A 23 -1.76 -13.86 -12.25
C ILE A 23 -0.36 -13.28 -12.14
N THR A 24 -0.24 -12.15 -11.44
CA THR A 24 1.05 -11.48 -11.20
C THR A 24 1.71 -11.95 -9.92
N HIS A 25 0.91 -12.34 -8.92
CA HIS A 25 1.37 -12.91 -7.66
C HIS A 25 0.43 -14.05 -7.25
N ALA A 26 1.01 -15.12 -6.69
CA ALA A 26 0.25 -16.29 -6.28
C ALA A 26 -0.95 -15.90 -5.39
N LEU A 27 -2.12 -16.45 -5.71
CA LEU A 27 -3.34 -16.23 -4.93
C LEU A 27 -3.31 -17.12 -3.69
N SER A 28 -3.70 -16.57 -2.56
CA SER A 28 -3.89 -17.34 -1.32
C SER A 28 -5.07 -18.31 -1.45
N ASP A 29 -5.07 -19.36 -0.63
CA ASP A 29 -6.14 -20.36 -0.60
C ASP A 29 -7.52 -19.72 -0.29
N ASP A 30 -7.55 -18.66 0.51
CA ASP A 30 -8.77 -17.88 0.81
C ASP A 30 -9.35 -17.24 -0.46
N VAL A 31 -8.50 -16.62 -1.28
CA VAL A 31 -8.91 -16.00 -2.56
C VAL A 31 -9.27 -17.08 -3.59
N VAL A 32 -8.50 -18.16 -3.67
CA VAL A 32 -8.80 -19.30 -4.56
C VAL A 32 -10.19 -19.87 -4.24
N THR A 33 -10.48 -20.09 -2.96
CA THR A 33 -11.78 -20.61 -2.49
C THR A 33 -12.90 -19.62 -2.83
N LEU A 34 -12.67 -18.33 -2.58
CA LEU A 34 -13.62 -17.27 -2.89
C LEU A 34 -13.94 -17.21 -4.40
N LEU A 35 -12.93 -17.43 -5.26
CA LEU A 35 -13.08 -17.40 -6.72
C LEU A 35 -13.65 -18.70 -7.30
N ALA A 36 -13.50 -19.84 -6.63
CA ALA A 36 -14.07 -21.12 -7.07
C ALA A 36 -15.61 -21.13 -7.04
N GLY A 37 -16.23 -20.33 -6.16
CA GLY A 37 -17.69 -20.30 -5.97
C GLY A 37 -18.26 -21.64 -5.47
N ASP A 38 -19.58 -21.81 -5.56
CA ASP A 38 -20.26 -23.04 -5.11
C ASP A 38 -20.02 -24.26 -6.03
N ASP A 39 -19.56 -24.03 -7.26
CA ASP A 39 -19.38 -25.07 -8.29
C ASP A 39 -18.05 -25.83 -8.18
N GLY A 40 -17.21 -25.53 -7.19
CA GLY A 40 -16.03 -26.34 -6.85
C GLY A 40 -14.95 -26.43 -7.94
N SER A 41 -14.95 -25.52 -8.93
CA SER A 41 -13.93 -25.54 -9.98
C SER A 41 -12.58 -25.15 -9.36
N VAL A 42 -11.68 -26.12 -9.24
CA VAL A 42 -10.38 -25.96 -8.58
C VAL A 42 -9.53 -24.97 -9.36
N VAL A 43 -9.26 -23.79 -8.78
CA VAL A 43 -8.15 -22.95 -9.22
C VAL A 43 -6.89 -23.69 -8.81
N ALA A 44 -6.24 -24.37 -9.76
CA ALA A 44 -5.00 -25.06 -9.47
C ALA A 44 -3.96 -24.02 -9.00
N ASN A 45 -3.45 -24.19 -7.78
CA ASN A 45 -2.34 -23.43 -7.20
C ASN A 45 -1.05 -23.68 -8.02
N GLN A 46 -0.93 -23.06 -9.20
CA GLN A 46 0.22 -23.24 -10.08
C GLN A 46 1.31 -22.24 -9.71
N ARG A 47 2.30 -22.73 -8.95
CA ARG A 47 3.46 -21.99 -8.42
C ARG A 47 4.54 -21.62 -9.47
N ALA A 48 4.23 -21.49 -10.76
CA ALA A 48 5.24 -21.14 -11.76
C ALA A 48 4.67 -20.38 -12.97
N SER A 49 5.30 -19.23 -13.29
CA SER A 49 5.06 -18.34 -14.45
C SER A 49 3.68 -17.66 -14.48
N PRO A 50 3.47 -16.55 -15.23
CA PRO A 50 2.16 -15.90 -15.29
C PRO A 50 1.17 -16.89 -15.91
N CYS A 51 0.37 -17.54 -15.07
CA CYS A 51 -0.72 -18.38 -15.51
C CYS A 51 -1.95 -17.50 -15.70
N GLN A 52 -2.67 -17.72 -16.80
CA GLN A 52 -3.93 -17.03 -17.02
C GLN A 52 -4.94 -17.48 -15.97
N LEU A 53 -5.69 -16.53 -15.42
CA LEU A 53 -6.77 -16.84 -14.50
C LEU A 53 -7.87 -17.60 -15.27
N PRO A 54 -8.35 -18.78 -14.80
CA PRO A 54 -9.39 -19.53 -15.48
C PRO A 54 -10.65 -18.70 -15.72
N LEU A 55 -11.33 -18.93 -16.85
CA LEU A 55 -12.52 -18.16 -17.23
C LEU A 55 -13.63 -18.22 -16.16
N ALA A 56 -13.83 -19.37 -15.52
CA ALA A 56 -14.78 -19.52 -14.42
C ALA A 56 -14.46 -18.59 -13.24
N SER A 57 -13.18 -18.49 -12.86
CA SER A 57 -12.72 -17.59 -11.81
C SER A 57 -12.84 -16.12 -12.22
N VAL A 58 -12.64 -15.77 -13.50
CA VAL A 58 -12.89 -14.42 -14.02
C VAL A 58 -14.38 -14.05 -13.91
N VAL A 59 -15.28 -14.97 -14.26
CA VAL A 59 -16.73 -14.77 -14.13
C VAL A 59 -17.12 -14.60 -12.65
N SER A 60 -16.58 -15.43 -11.76
CA SER A 60 -16.82 -15.34 -10.32
C SER A 60 -16.30 -14.02 -9.73
N LEU A 61 -15.07 -13.62 -10.07
CA LEU A 61 -14.50 -12.34 -9.64
C LEU A 61 -15.35 -11.16 -10.13
N ASN A 62 -15.78 -11.18 -11.39
CA ASN A 62 -16.63 -10.12 -11.95
C ASN A 62 -17.96 -10.00 -11.19
N ARG A 63 -18.59 -11.13 -10.83
CA ARG A 63 -19.79 -11.13 -9.98
C ARG A 63 -19.50 -10.52 -8.61
N LEU A 64 -18.42 -10.94 -7.95
CA LEU A 64 -18.02 -10.41 -6.65
C LEU A 64 -17.72 -8.90 -6.69
N LEU A 65 -17.09 -8.40 -7.75
CA LEU A 65 -16.84 -6.96 -7.94
C LEU A 65 -18.11 -6.16 -8.23
N GLN A 66 -19.10 -6.78 -8.88
CA GLN A 66 -20.41 -6.16 -9.12
C GLN A 66 -21.23 -6.05 -7.84
N GLU A 67 -21.26 -7.11 -7.04
CA GLU A 67 -22.02 -7.18 -5.78
C GLU A 67 -21.28 -6.55 -4.60
N GLY A 68 -19.96 -6.43 -4.69
CA GLY A 68 -19.08 -5.95 -3.64
C GLY A 68 -19.31 -4.49 -3.25
N GLN A 69 -19.01 -4.21 -1.97
CA GLN A 69 -19.11 -2.87 -1.40
C GLN A 69 -17.92 -2.03 -1.84
N LEU A 70 -18.17 -0.86 -2.45
CA LEU A 70 -17.12 0.13 -2.71
C LEU A 70 -16.74 0.79 -1.37
N LEU A 71 -15.52 0.52 -0.90
CA LEU A 71 -14.99 1.04 0.37
C LEU A 71 -14.27 2.37 0.17
N HIS A 72 -13.60 2.52 -0.97
CA HIS A 72 -12.85 3.73 -1.29
C HIS A 72 -12.75 3.94 -2.81
N GLU A 73 -12.77 5.20 -3.24
CA GLU A 73 -12.54 5.60 -4.63
C GLU A 73 -11.76 6.93 -4.64
N LEU A 74 -10.59 6.91 -5.28
CA LEU A 74 -9.74 8.09 -5.47
C LEU A 74 -9.04 7.99 -6.83
N HIS A 75 -9.29 8.97 -7.70
CA HIS A 75 -8.82 8.98 -9.09
C HIS A 75 -9.18 7.68 -9.83
N HIS A 76 -8.18 6.96 -10.35
CA HIS A 76 -8.35 5.68 -11.04
C HIS A 76 -8.23 4.47 -10.11
N ASN A 77 -8.04 4.71 -8.81
CA ASN A 77 -7.91 3.67 -7.79
C ASN A 77 -9.22 3.46 -7.04
N ARG A 78 -9.56 2.19 -6.81
CA ARG A 78 -10.78 1.76 -6.11
C ARG A 78 -10.42 0.66 -5.12
N VAL A 79 -11.12 0.62 -3.99
CA VAL A 79 -11.06 -0.49 -3.05
C VAL A 79 -12.45 -1.07 -2.91
N VAL A 80 -12.60 -2.34 -3.28
CA VAL A 80 -13.89 -3.05 -3.28
C VAL A 80 -13.81 -4.22 -2.32
N GLY A 81 -14.72 -4.29 -1.34
CA GLY A 81 -14.89 -5.44 -0.47
C GLY A 81 -15.56 -6.59 -1.21
N ILE A 82 -14.89 -7.74 -1.27
CA ILE A 82 -15.39 -8.97 -1.91
C ILE A 82 -15.51 -10.07 -0.85
N GLY A 83 -16.68 -10.16 -0.22
CA GLY A 83 -16.91 -11.04 0.94
C GLY A 83 -16.68 -10.34 2.28
N SER A 84 -16.61 -11.15 3.36
CA SER A 84 -16.47 -10.65 4.75
C SER A 84 -15.08 -10.12 5.05
N ASP A 85 -14.04 -10.83 4.60
CA ASP A 85 -12.67 -10.65 5.08
C ASP A 85 -11.65 -10.33 3.98
N THR A 86 -12.13 -10.01 2.77
CA THR A 86 -11.27 -9.74 1.61
C THR A 86 -11.66 -8.44 0.91
N VAL A 87 -10.65 -7.65 0.51
CA VAL A 87 -10.80 -6.49 -0.38
C VAL A 87 -9.91 -6.64 -1.61
N VAL A 88 -10.30 -5.97 -2.69
CA VAL A 88 -9.45 -5.78 -3.88
C VAL A 88 -9.19 -4.30 -4.08
N LYS A 89 -7.91 -3.91 -4.08
CA LYS A 89 -7.46 -2.62 -4.56
C LYS A 89 -7.23 -2.72 -6.08
N ILE A 90 -7.90 -1.86 -6.84
CA ILE A 90 -7.95 -1.89 -8.30
C ILE A 90 -7.53 -0.54 -8.85
N GLY A 91 -6.63 -0.51 -9.84
CA GLY A 91 -6.30 0.72 -10.53
C GLY A 91 -5.18 0.57 -11.55
N SER A 92 -5.03 1.57 -12.43
CA SER A 92 -3.95 1.64 -13.42
C SER A 92 -2.65 2.18 -12.84
N ASP A 93 -2.74 2.93 -11.75
CA ASP A 93 -1.64 3.71 -11.18
C ASP A 93 -1.24 3.14 -9.81
N ILE A 94 -1.45 1.83 -9.60
CA ILE A 94 -0.99 1.15 -8.39
C ILE A 94 0.53 1.02 -8.47
N ASP A 95 1.20 1.44 -7.39
CA ASP A 95 2.64 1.39 -7.27
C ASP A 95 3.19 -0.05 -7.52
N PRO A 96 4.19 -0.23 -8.39
CA PRO A 96 4.76 -1.56 -8.67
C PRO A 96 5.39 -2.24 -7.44
N ASP A 97 5.86 -1.47 -6.46
CA ASP A 97 6.41 -1.99 -5.23
C ASP A 97 5.36 -2.26 -4.16
N HIS A 98 4.11 -1.79 -4.31
CA HIS A 98 3.04 -1.93 -3.33
C HIS A 98 2.94 -3.35 -2.76
N ALA A 99 2.80 -4.34 -3.66
CA ALA A 99 2.64 -5.75 -3.32
C ALA A 99 3.91 -6.32 -2.65
N ASN A 100 5.09 -6.02 -3.22
CA ASN A 100 6.36 -6.52 -2.71
C ASN A 100 6.67 -5.93 -1.33
N ASN A 101 6.36 -4.65 -1.12
CA ASN A 101 6.56 -3.98 0.16
C ASN A 101 5.63 -4.50 1.23
N LEU A 102 4.35 -4.70 0.90
CA LEU A 102 3.40 -5.26 1.84
C LEU A 102 3.76 -6.70 2.23
N GLN A 103 4.12 -7.53 1.23
CA GLN A 103 4.56 -8.89 1.48
C GLN A 103 5.81 -8.91 2.38
N HIS A 104 6.79 -8.04 2.13
CA HIS A 104 7.98 -7.93 2.97
C HIS A 104 7.63 -7.62 4.44
N ILE A 105 6.72 -6.68 4.69
CA ILE A 105 6.28 -6.34 6.05
C ILE A 105 5.50 -7.50 6.68
N ASN A 106 4.60 -8.14 5.94
CA ASN A 106 3.85 -9.30 6.43
C ASN A 106 4.78 -10.46 6.86
N GLU A 107 5.87 -10.67 6.13
CA GLU A 107 6.85 -11.75 6.38
C GLU A 107 7.80 -11.42 7.54
N HIS A 108 8.37 -10.21 7.56
CA HIS A 108 9.46 -9.86 8.47
C HIS A 108 8.95 -9.22 9.76
N VAL A 109 7.79 -8.56 9.75
CA VAL A 109 7.25 -7.85 10.91
C VAL A 109 5.75 -8.16 11.12
N PRO A 110 5.36 -9.44 11.26
CA PRO A 110 3.95 -9.85 11.37
C PRO A 110 3.24 -9.29 12.62
N GLY A 111 4.00 -8.78 13.60
CA GLY A 111 3.48 -8.12 14.80
C GLY A 111 3.04 -6.66 14.59
N ILE A 112 3.18 -6.12 13.37
CA ILE A 112 2.55 -4.85 12.98
C ILE A 112 1.24 -5.20 12.28
N PRO A 113 0.11 -4.60 12.71
CA PRO A 113 -1.13 -4.77 11.98
C PRO A 113 -0.91 -4.20 10.58
N THR A 114 -0.86 -5.08 9.57
CA THR A 114 -0.90 -4.72 8.15
C THR A 114 -1.91 -5.60 7.42
N PRO A 115 -2.56 -5.16 6.32
CA PRO A 115 -3.40 -6.06 5.57
C PRO A 115 -2.50 -7.19 5.08
N ARG A 116 -2.97 -8.42 5.16
CA ARG A 116 -2.26 -9.52 4.54
C ARG A 116 -2.38 -9.39 3.05
N PHE A 117 -1.25 -9.49 2.35
CA PHE A 117 -1.24 -9.65 0.91
C PHE A 117 -1.76 -11.05 0.55
N LEU A 118 -2.84 -11.12 -0.23
CA LEU A 118 -3.54 -12.35 -0.59
C LEU A 118 -3.37 -12.74 -2.06
N GLY A 119 -2.62 -11.95 -2.83
CA GLY A 119 -2.31 -12.21 -4.24
C GLY A 119 -2.57 -11.03 -5.17
N GLY A 120 -2.25 -11.19 -6.44
CA GLY A 120 -2.33 -10.11 -7.42
C GLY A 120 -2.63 -10.58 -8.84
N LEU A 121 -3.41 -9.79 -9.56
CA LEU A 121 -3.70 -9.97 -10.99
C LEU A 121 -3.43 -8.69 -11.78
N SER A 122 -3.24 -8.83 -13.08
CA SER A 122 -3.26 -7.73 -14.04
C SER A 122 -4.26 -8.04 -15.16
N SER A 123 -4.98 -7.03 -15.63
CA SER A 123 -5.86 -7.15 -16.78
C SER A 123 -6.06 -5.79 -17.45
N CYS A 124 -5.78 -5.72 -18.75
CA CYS A 124 -5.98 -4.51 -19.57
C CYS A 124 -5.39 -3.22 -18.97
N GLY A 125 -4.20 -3.29 -18.35
CA GLY A 125 -3.54 -2.13 -17.73
C GLY A 125 -4.05 -1.79 -16.32
N LEU A 126 -4.98 -2.57 -15.76
CA LEU A 126 -5.39 -2.47 -14.36
C LEU A 126 -4.68 -3.56 -13.54
N ALA A 127 -4.17 -3.17 -12.37
CA ALA A 127 -3.74 -4.09 -11.34
C ALA A 127 -4.90 -4.37 -10.36
N TYR A 128 -4.98 -5.61 -9.87
CA TYR A 128 -5.95 -6.07 -8.88
C TYR A 128 -5.14 -6.71 -7.73
N ILE A 129 -5.06 -6.03 -6.60
CA ILE A 129 -4.30 -6.47 -5.43
C ILE A 129 -5.29 -6.94 -4.36
N PHE A 130 -5.24 -8.23 -4.01
CA PHE A 130 -6.11 -8.83 -3.02
C PHE A 130 -5.48 -8.68 -1.64
N LEU A 131 -6.26 -8.17 -0.68
CA LEU A 131 -5.81 -7.88 0.68
C LEU A 131 -6.84 -8.39 1.68
N SER A 132 -6.40 -8.74 2.89
CA SER A 132 -7.34 -9.01 4.00
C SER A 132 -8.07 -7.73 4.41
N ARG A 133 -9.36 -7.84 4.68
CA ARG A 133 -10.21 -6.74 5.13
C ARG A 133 -10.19 -6.62 6.67
N PRO A 134 -9.89 -5.43 7.22
CA PRO A 134 -10.14 -5.16 8.63
C PRO A 134 -11.62 -4.92 8.92
N GLN A 135 -12.06 -5.09 10.17
CA GLN A 135 -13.47 -4.97 10.53
C GLN A 135 -13.94 -3.51 10.69
N VAL A 136 -13.03 -2.54 10.90
CA VAL A 136 -13.37 -1.12 11.14
C VAL A 136 -12.38 -0.16 10.45
N THR A 137 -12.89 0.88 9.77
CA THR A 137 -12.06 1.90 9.09
C THR A 137 -11.78 3.16 9.97
N PRO A 138 -10.53 3.66 10.02
CA PRO A 138 -10.03 4.78 10.84
C PRO A 138 -10.66 6.19 10.70
N GLN A 139 -10.88 6.67 9.47
CA GLN A 139 -10.90 8.11 9.18
C GLN A 139 -12.06 8.89 9.83
N MET A 140 -13.09 8.20 10.30
CA MET A 140 -14.32 8.83 10.77
C MET A 140 -14.26 9.31 12.23
N VAL A 141 -13.26 8.92 13.04
CA VAL A 141 -13.34 9.11 14.51
C VAL A 141 -12.22 9.96 15.14
N TRP A 142 -11.15 10.27 14.42
CA TRP A 142 -10.00 11.01 14.97
C TRP A 142 -10.29 12.46 15.43
N PRO A 143 -11.09 13.27 14.71
CA PRO A 143 -11.46 14.62 15.16
C PRO A 143 -12.17 14.61 16.51
N ASP A 144 -12.94 13.57 16.78
CA ASP A 144 -13.78 13.43 17.97
C ASP A 144 -13.03 12.87 19.19
N PHE A 145 -11.75 12.46 19.03
CA PHE A 145 -10.97 11.95 20.15
C PHE A 145 -10.52 13.07 21.10
N THR A 146 -10.82 12.85 22.38
CA THR A 146 -10.20 13.59 23.48
C THR A 146 -8.69 13.32 23.55
N VAL A 147 -7.94 14.21 24.20
CA VAL A 147 -6.50 14.02 24.45
C VAL A 147 -6.22 12.67 25.14
N GLY A 148 -7.10 12.27 26.08
CA GLY A 148 -7.00 10.99 26.79
C GLY A 148 -7.11 9.77 25.86
N GLN A 149 -7.91 9.86 24.80
CA GLN A 149 -8.07 8.80 23.79
C GLN A 149 -6.93 8.78 22.77
N LYS A 150 -6.33 9.93 22.46
CA LYS A 150 -5.17 10.02 21.56
C LYS A 150 -3.88 9.43 22.15
N LEU A 151 -3.74 9.44 23.48
CA LEU A 151 -2.55 8.93 24.17
C LEU A 151 -2.29 7.43 23.95
N PRO A 152 -3.27 6.51 24.10
CA PRO A 152 -3.13 5.12 23.71
C PRO A 152 -2.70 4.92 22.24
N VAL A 153 -3.31 5.65 21.31
CA VAL A 153 -2.98 5.57 19.87
C VAL A 153 -1.53 5.97 19.62
N LYS A 154 -1.08 7.10 20.21
CA LYS A 154 0.33 7.54 20.15
C LYS A 154 1.28 6.47 20.67
N ARG A 155 0.96 5.83 21.81
CA ARG A 155 1.79 4.76 22.37
C ARG A 155 1.90 3.58 21.41
N GLN A 156 0.78 3.13 20.84
CA GLN A 156 0.80 2.03 19.88
C GLN A 156 1.56 2.37 18.61
N LEU A 157 1.38 3.57 18.04
CA LEU A 157 2.18 4.07 16.91
C LEU A 157 3.67 3.96 17.19
N THR A 158 4.06 4.46 18.36
CA THR A 158 5.45 4.47 18.78
C THR A 158 6.00 3.05 18.86
N GLU A 159 5.25 2.10 19.43
CA GLU A 159 5.67 0.71 19.52
C GLU A 159 5.73 0.01 18.15
N HIS A 160 4.79 0.27 17.24
CA HIS A 160 4.83 -0.28 15.88
C HIS A 160 6.02 0.27 15.08
N LEU A 161 6.28 1.58 15.12
CA LEU A 161 7.45 2.17 14.47
C LEU A 161 8.75 1.65 15.08
N LYS A 162 8.81 1.44 16.39
CA LYS A 162 9.98 0.82 17.04
C LYS A 162 10.23 -0.60 16.52
N ARG A 163 9.17 -1.43 16.42
CA ARG A 163 9.28 -2.79 15.86
C ARG A 163 9.74 -2.76 14.41
N LEU A 164 9.12 -1.90 13.59
CA LEU A 164 9.50 -1.73 12.18
C LEU A 164 10.99 -1.36 12.06
N ARG A 165 11.42 -0.34 12.81
CA ARG A 165 12.80 0.18 12.77
C ARG A 165 13.83 -0.71 13.47
N ALA A 166 13.40 -1.73 14.21
CA ALA A 166 14.29 -2.69 14.84
C ALA A 166 14.79 -3.74 13.83
N GLU A 167 14.05 -3.94 12.73
CA GLU A 167 14.50 -4.84 11.68
C GLU A 167 15.76 -4.28 10.99
N PRO A 168 16.85 -5.08 10.94
CA PRO A 168 18.03 -4.68 10.23
C PRO A 168 17.74 -4.67 8.73
N PRO A 169 18.32 -3.73 7.97
CA PRO A 169 18.21 -3.80 6.52
C PRO A 169 18.86 -5.09 5.99
N PRO A 170 18.39 -5.65 4.87
CA PRO A 170 18.95 -6.87 4.30
C PRO A 170 20.46 -6.74 4.04
N ARG A 171 21.28 -7.39 4.87
CA ARG A 171 22.74 -7.47 4.72
C ARG A 171 23.13 -8.73 3.95
N ALA A 172 22.50 -8.99 2.81
CA ALA A 172 22.91 -10.10 1.96
C ALA A 172 24.39 -9.89 1.57
N ALA A 173 25.21 -10.93 1.72
CA ALA A 173 26.64 -10.86 1.45
C ALA A 173 26.89 -10.35 0.02
N GLY A 174 27.54 -9.19 -0.10
CA GLY A 174 27.86 -8.56 -1.39
C GLY A 174 26.83 -7.56 -1.94
N GLN A 175 25.69 -7.34 -1.28
CA GLN A 175 24.77 -6.25 -1.64
C GLN A 175 25.08 -4.99 -0.82
N ASN A 176 25.37 -3.89 -1.51
CA ASN A 176 25.40 -2.58 -0.87
C ASN A 176 24.00 -2.23 -0.36
N MET A 177 23.95 -1.60 0.82
CA MET A 177 22.74 -0.98 1.34
C MET A 177 22.11 -0.10 0.26
N ARG A 178 20.79 -0.21 0.07
CA ARG A 178 20.02 0.70 -0.77
C ARG A 178 18.88 1.28 0.04
N LEU A 179 18.63 2.57 -0.16
CA LEU A 179 17.47 3.26 0.37
C LEU A 179 16.26 2.95 -0.52
N GLY A 180 15.05 3.27 -0.04
CA GLY A 180 13.81 3.12 -0.80
C GLY A 180 13.11 1.78 -0.62
N SER A 181 12.19 1.48 -1.55
CA SER A 181 11.39 0.24 -1.57
C SER A 181 12.26 -1.02 -1.44
N PHE A 182 11.71 -2.07 -0.85
CA PHE A 182 12.49 -3.29 -0.57
C PHE A 182 12.93 -4.02 -1.83
N LYS A 183 12.12 -4.00 -2.90
CA LYS A 183 12.44 -4.67 -4.16
C LYS A 183 13.22 -3.78 -5.11
N SER A 184 12.60 -2.69 -5.59
CA SER A 184 13.20 -1.82 -6.60
C SER A 184 14.37 -0.99 -6.07
N GLY A 185 14.39 -0.64 -4.77
CA GLY A 185 15.30 0.37 -4.22
C GLY A 185 14.97 1.80 -4.65
N ILE A 186 13.83 2.03 -5.30
CA ILE A 186 13.40 3.37 -5.67
C ILE A 186 12.92 4.09 -4.41
N CYS A 187 13.45 5.29 -4.21
CA CYS A 187 13.10 6.12 -3.07
C CYS A 187 11.93 7.03 -3.45
N LYS A 188 10.97 7.20 -2.54
CA LYS A 188 9.79 8.05 -2.77
C LYS A 188 9.67 9.14 -1.70
N ASP A 189 9.46 10.39 -2.13
CA ASP A 189 9.13 11.52 -1.26
C ASP A 189 7.67 11.92 -1.47
N MET A 190 6.88 11.90 -0.40
CA MET A 190 5.42 12.10 -0.42
C MET A 190 4.99 13.40 0.29
N ARG A 191 5.93 14.29 0.67
CA ARG A 191 5.63 15.47 1.52
C ARG A 191 4.75 16.53 0.86
N ARG A 192 4.99 16.87 -0.41
CA ARG A 192 4.25 17.90 -1.16
C ARG A 192 3.64 17.36 -2.44
N SER A 193 4.46 16.69 -3.23
CA SER A 193 4.09 15.92 -4.41
C SER A 193 4.86 14.61 -4.38
N GLN A 194 4.27 13.54 -4.93
CA GLN A 194 4.99 12.28 -5.09
C GLN A 194 6.17 12.50 -6.03
N ARG A 195 7.37 12.21 -5.52
CA ARG A 195 8.61 12.24 -6.28
C ARG A 195 9.32 10.91 -6.11
N GLU A 196 9.89 10.41 -7.19
CA GLU A 196 10.60 9.14 -7.21
C GLU A 196 12.03 9.34 -7.70
N SER A 197 12.97 8.62 -7.08
CA SER A 197 14.33 8.57 -7.61
C SER A 197 14.34 7.84 -8.95
N SER A 198 15.16 8.28 -9.90
CA SER A 198 15.31 7.60 -11.20
C SER A 198 16.12 6.31 -11.11
N ALA A 199 16.86 6.13 -10.01
CA ALA A 199 17.69 4.97 -9.73
C ALA A 199 17.75 4.72 -8.22
N PRO A 200 18.16 3.52 -7.78
CA PRO A 200 18.42 3.25 -6.37
C PRO A 200 19.47 4.19 -5.81
N LEU A 201 19.25 4.64 -4.57
CA LEU A 201 20.18 5.46 -3.81
C LEU A 201 20.85 4.59 -2.73
N HIS A 202 22.11 4.86 -2.43
CA HIS A 202 22.94 4.04 -1.54
C HIS A 202 23.43 4.77 -0.30
N THR A 203 23.38 6.11 -0.32
CA THR A 203 23.85 6.96 0.77
C THR A 203 22.81 8.01 1.15
N GLU A 204 22.90 8.49 2.39
CA GLU A 204 22.09 9.63 2.82
C GLU A 204 22.44 10.92 2.05
N ALA A 205 23.70 11.09 1.65
CA ALA A 205 24.12 12.21 0.81
C ALA A 205 23.37 12.24 -0.53
N GLU A 206 23.24 11.08 -1.19
CA GLU A 206 22.45 10.93 -2.43
C GLU A 206 20.96 11.16 -2.19
N TRP A 207 20.43 10.72 -1.05
CA TRP A 207 19.06 10.99 -0.64
C TRP A 207 18.80 12.48 -0.44
N ASN A 208 19.68 13.18 0.28
CA ASN A 208 19.60 14.62 0.51
C ASN A 208 19.69 15.40 -0.81
N ASP A 209 20.58 14.96 -1.71
CA ASP A 209 20.65 15.51 -3.07
C ASP A 209 19.34 15.29 -3.84
N PHE A 210 18.75 14.10 -3.76
CA PHE A 210 17.45 13.81 -4.35
C PHE A 210 16.35 14.71 -3.78
N LEU A 211 16.35 14.98 -2.47
CA LEU A 211 15.38 15.88 -1.85
C LEU A 211 15.54 17.32 -2.33
N CYS A 212 16.77 17.81 -2.46
CA CYS A 212 17.08 19.20 -2.82
C CYS A 212 17.10 19.49 -4.33
N ARG A 213 17.22 18.48 -5.19
CA ARG A 213 17.25 18.65 -6.66
C ARG A 213 15.88 18.38 -7.23
N GLU A 214 15.38 19.24 -8.12
CA GLU A 214 14.19 18.95 -8.92
C GLU A 214 14.61 18.76 -10.38
N SER A 215 14.16 17.67 -11.00
CA SER A 215 14.52 17.38 -12.38
C SER A 215 14.08 18.53 -13.29
N GLY A 216 15.00 19.05 -14.11
CA GLY A 216 14.73 20.17 -15.01
C GLY A 216 14.76 21.56 -14.36
N ARG A 217 15.13 21.69 -13.08
CA ARG A 217 15.36 22.99 -12.42
C ARG A 217 16.81 23.16 -11.99
N ALA A 218 17.34 24.37 -12.16
CA ALA A 218 18.66 24.73 -11.68
C ALA A 218 18.67 24.80 -10.14
N THR A 219 19.77 24.35 -9.54
CA THR A 219 20.00 24.51 -8.09
C THR A 219 20.01 26.00 -7.74
N THR A 220 19.16 26.39 -6.81
CA THR A 220 19.09 27.76 -6.29
C THR A 220 20.03 27.94 -5.10
N ALA A 221 20.41 29.18 -4.79
CA ALA A 221 21.16 29.49 -3.57
C ALA A 221 20.43 29.00 -2.30
N TRP A 222 19.09 29.03 -2.31
CA TRP A 222 18.25 28.51 -1.23
C TRP A 222 18.38 26.99 -1.08
N THR A 223 18.25 26.22 -2.17
CA THR A 223 18.40 24.76 -2.12
C THR A 223 19.82 24.34 -1.73
N SER A 224 20.85 25.08 -2.17
CA SER A 224 22.24 24.84 -1.72
C SER A 224 22.42 25.14 -0.24
N MET A 225 21.83 26.23 0.25
CA MET A 225 21.83 26.57 1.68
C MET A 225 21.16 25.45 2.48
N VAL A 226 19.93 25.05 2.14
CA VAL A 226 19.22 23.95 2.83
C VAL A 226 20.06 22.67 2.82
N ARG A 227 20.61 22.29 1.67
CA ARG A 227 21.43 21.08 1.53
C ARG A 227 22.65 21.07 2.44
N SER A 228 23.24 22.25 2.72
CA SER A 228 24.39 22.41 3.61
C SER A 228 24.08 22.18 5.09
N PHE A 229 22.81 22.25 5.49
CA PHE A 229 22.35 21.98 6.86
C PHE A 229 21.86 20.54 7.07
N MET A 230 21.79 19.71 6.02
CA MET A 230 21.33 18.33 6.13
C MET A 230 22.48 17.43 6.56
N ALA A 231 22.30 16.72 7.67
CA ALA A 231 23.26 15.71 8.12
C ALA A 231 23.22 14.46 7.23
N GLU A 232 24.30 13.68 7.27
CA GLU A 232 24.52 12.51 6.40
C GLU A 232 24.92 11.26 7.20
N ASP A 233 24.73 11.30 8.52
CA ASP A 233 25.13 10.28 9.48
C ASP A 233 23.92 9.65 10.21
N HIS A 234 22.70 9.86 9.71
CA HIS A 234 21.53 9.24 10.30
C HIS A 234 21.53 7.73 10.04
N ARG A 235 21.01 7.00 11.02
CA ARG A 235 20.81 5.56 10.86
C ARG A 235 19.70 5.30 9.84
N VAL A 236 20.02 4.50 8.83
CA VAL A 236 19.04 3.94 7.90
C VAL A 236 18.27 2.81 8.58
N VAL A 237 16.94 2.90 8.56
CA VAL A 237 16.03 1.95 9.20
C VAL A 237 14.85 1.65 8.27
N MET A 238 14.19 0.51 8.50
CA MET A 238 12.89 0.27 7.91
C MET A 238 11.87 1.24 8.51
N THR A 239 11.25 2.09 7.70
CA THR A 239 10.28 3.09 8.15
C THR A 239 9.28 3.44 7.06
N HIS A 240 8.21 4.14 7.45
CA HIS A 240 7.14 4.56 6.54
C HIS A 240 7.35 6.00 6.07
N GLY A 241 7.44 6.21 4.76
CA GLY A 241 7.70 7.50 4.11
C GLY A 241 6.48 8.40 3.91
N ASP A 242 5.29 7.96 4.33
CA ASP A 242 4.04 8.73 4.19
C ASP A 242 3.11 8.59 5.41
N LEU A 243 3.64 8.86 6.62
CA LEU A 243 2.84 8.81 7.83
C LEU A 243 1.89 10.02 7.89
N HIS A 244 0.58 9.77 7.90
CA HIS A 244 -0.45 10.81 7.93
C HIS A 244 -1.43 10.61 9.11
N PRO A 245 -1.90 11.69 9.77
CA PRO A 245 -2.86 11.57 10.87
C PRO A 245 -4.15 10.83 10.49
N ALA A 246 -4.73 11.11 9.32
CA ALA A 246 -5.89 10.36 8.81
C ALA A 246 -5.59 8.90 8.47
N THR A 247 -4.33 8.53 8.20
CA THR A 247 -3.92 7.15 7.94
C THR A 247 -3.54 6.37 9.21
N SER A 248 -3.70 6.98 10.40
CA SER A 248 -3.10 6.47 11.65
C SER A 248 -4.05 6.13 12.80
N CYS A 249 -5.38 6.04 12.58
CA CYS A 249 -6.33 6.15 13.70
C CYS A 249 -7.57 5.24 13.68
N THR A 250 -7.54 4.00 14.19
CA THR A 250 -8.77 3.33 14.69
C THR A 250 -8.85 3.43 16.21
N ILE A 251 -10.02 3.75 16.77
CA ILE A 251 -10.41 3.36 18.14
C ILE A 251 -11.82 2.79 18.04
N GLY A 252 -12.00 1.53 18.43
CA GLY A 252 -13.31 1.00 18.82
C GLY A 252 -13.59 1.34 20.29
N PRO A 253 -14.86 1.60 20.69
CA PRO A 253 -15.19 1.77 22.09
C PRO A 253 -14.98 0.43 22.81
N ARG A 254 -13.97 0.43 23.67
CA ARG A 254 -13.70 -0.50 24.78
C ARG A 254 -12.92 -1.79 24.59
N GLU A 255 -12.70 -2.39 23.44
CA GLU A 255 -11.76 -3.52 23.36
C GLU A 255 -11.36 -3.82 21.91
N LEU A 256 -10.05 -4.06 21.70
CA LEU A 256 -9.37 -4.45 20.45
C LEU A 256 -9.13 -3.32 19.41
N LEU A 257 -7.97 -2.67 19.54
CA LEU A 257 -7.30 -2.00 18.42
C LEU A 257 -6.74 -3.07 17.47
N LYS A 258 -7.49 -3.42 16.42
CA LYS A 258 -7.05 -4.41 15.43
C LYS A 258 -6.77 -3.85 14.03
N ASP A 259 -7.22 -2.64 13.72
CA ASP A 259 -7.53 -2.31 12.33
C ASP A 259 -7.01 -0.93 11.91
N TRP A 260 -5.70 -0.73 12.04
CA TRP A 260 -5.04 0.52 11.61
C TRP A 260 -5.03 0.66 10.08
N VAL A 261 -5.04 -0.45 9.34
CA VAL A 261 -4.15 -0.58 8.18
C VAL A 261 -4.75 -0.44 6.79
N ASP A 262 -5.95 0.10 6.70
CA ASP A 262 -6.53 0.43 5.39
C ASP A 262 -5.72 1.52 4.65
N ASP A 263 -4.86 2.23 5.38
CA ASP A 263 -4.35 3.52 4.96
C ASP A 263 -2.82 3.68 5.07
N LEU A 264 -2.03 2.65 5.38
CA LEU A 264 -0.57 2.76 5.17
C LEU A 264 -0.30 2.51 3.69
N PRO A 265 -0.05 3.53 2.84
CA PRO A 265 0.46 3.30 1.50
C PRO A 265 1.84 2.64 1.64
N THR A 266 1.88 1.32 1.51
CA THR A 266 3.14 0.56 1.46
C THR A 266 4.03 0.98 0.30
N ASP A 267 3.47 1.77 -0.63
CA ASP A 267 4.12 2.47 -1.72
C ASP A 267 5.35 3.27 -1.24
N ALA A 268 5.29 3.85 -0.03
CA ALA A 268 6.38 4.63 0.56
C ALA A 268 7.07 3.94 1.75
N VAL A 269 6.85 2.64 1.98
CA VAL A 269 7.60 1.90 3.01
C VAL A 269 8.89 1.35 2.43
N GLY A 270 9.97 1.46 3.19
CA GLY A 270 11.28 1.01 2.75
C GLY A 270 12.38 1.35 3.75
N HIS A 271 13.62 1.35 3.27
CA HIS A 271 14.78 1.76 4.04
C HIS A 271 15.05 3.25 3.84
N TYR A 272 14.93 4.03 4.91
CA TYR A 272 15.16 5.48 4.86
C TYR A 272 15.92 5.94 6.10
N PRO A 273 16.52 7.15 6.07
CA PRO A 273 17.00 7.82 7.28
C PRO A 273 15.89 7.88 8.34
N VAL A 274 16.25 7.63 9.60
CA VAL A 274 15.28 7.46 10.71
C VAL A 274 14.32 8.65 10.88
N ASP A 275 14.77 9.86 10.56
CA ASP A 275 13.98 11.08 10.74
C ASP A 275 13.03 11.38 9.58
N PHE A 276 13.19 10.73 8.42
CA PHE A 276 12.37 10.98 7.24
C PHE A 276 10.85 10.87 7.52
N SER A 277 10.45 9.83 8.24
CA SER A 277 9.04 9.63 8.61
C SER A 277 8.48 10.70 9.56
N LEU A 278 9.34 11.33 10.39
CA LEU A 278 8.96 12.47 11.22
C LEU A 278 8.87 13.74 10.37
N ASP A 279 9.81 13.95 9.44
CA ASP A 279 9.76 15.06 8.49
C ASP A 279 8.48 15.04 7.67
N CYS A 280 8.02 13.85 7.26
CA CYS A 280 6.73 13.70 6.57
C CYS A 280 5.55 14.14 7.43
N LEU A 281 5.54 13.74 8.70
CA LEU A 281 4.50 14.15 9.65
C LEU A 281 4.52 15.67 9.88
N ILE A 282 5.71 16.26 10.06
CA ILE A 282 5.90 17.69 10.32
C ILE A 282 5.50 18.51 9.09
N SER A 283 5.94 18.12 7.89
CA SER A 283 5.62 18.83 6.65
C SER A 283 4.12 18.96 6.43
N ARG A 284 3.35 17.91 6.74
CA ARG A 284 1.89 17.93 6.59
C ARG A 284 1.18 18.76 7.65
N TRP A 285 1.78 18.94 8.82
CA TRP A 285 1.24 19.78 9.88
C TRP A 285 1.52 21.27 9.67
N LEU A 286 2.64 21.60 9.01
CA LEU A 286 3.07 22.98 8.77
C LEU A 286 2.56 23.59 7.45
N GLY A 287 2.05 22.77 6.51
CA GLY A 287 1.53 23.23 5.21
C GLY A 287 2.57 23.24 4.09
#